data_AF-A0A356R666-F1
#
_entry.id   AF-A0A356R666-F1
#
_cell.length_a   1.000
_cell.length_b   1.000
_cell.length_c   1.000
_cell.angle_alpha   90.00
_cell.angle_beta   90.00
_cell.angle_gamma   90.00
#
_symmetry.space_group_name_H-M   'P 1'
#
loop_
_entity.id
_entity.type
_entity.pdbx_description
1 polymer ?
#
loop_
_entity_poly.entity_id
_entity_poly.type
_entity_poly.pdbx_seq_one_letter_code
_entity_poly.pdbx_strand_id
1 'polypeptide(L)'
;MIDGLNYYQILDIPEDALLKEVQVAWRKFVKENHEDVVPQQERQAAKERMFRINEAYAVLSHEEKRADYDNAYMLNGGSKIELVRSRVRKAKDIMLRDRSLITREEMKLIESIIDYLDRSTQERCFAWMTDILCERPEMAKHVVTSAFDEQLLGVNSHLLDRLLEKAPYAMTWEKIYLYGEEILGIAGKENKERNYNQLARILCHRLDLAKHFVYPSFQEQASGCESCLLPTLLKLAPNEITQDHFNDYIDTVHSMRWIVYGQLRSYNEQAIAWIMKARPDLVRKPEEKPTPKELPLPLRS
;
A
#
# COMPACT_ATOMS: atom_id res chain seq x y z
N MET A 1 19.12 -20.32 13.32
CA MET A 1 19.95 -19.87 14.47
C MET A 1 21.37 -20.29 14.21
N ILE A 2 22.35 -19.47 14.56
CA ILE A 2 23.76 -19.84 14.55
C ILE A 2 24.25 -19.70 15.99
N ASP A 3 24.78 -20.79 16.57
CA ASP A 3 25.27 -20.82 17.96
C ASP A 3 24.26 -20.32 19.01
N GLY A 4 22.97 -20.61 18.80
CA GLY A 4 21.87 -20.20 19.69
C GLY A 4 21.37 -18.77 19.48
N LEU A 5 22.00 -17.97 18.61
CA LEU A 5 21.57 -16.61 18.26
C LEU A 5 20.70 -16.59 17.00
N ASN A 6 19.73 -15.67 16.99
CA ASN A 6 18.90 -15.39 15.81
C ASN A 6 19.56 -14.35 14.88
N TYR A 7 19.07 -14.22 13.65
CA TYR A 7 19.70 -13.36 12.64
C TYR A 7 19.61 -11.86 13.00
N TYR A 8 18.58 -11.44 13.74
CA TYR A 8 18.43 -10.08 14.23
C TYR A 8 19.47 -9.78 15.32
N GLN A 9 19.69 -10.72 16.23
CA GLN A 9 20.73 -10.64 17.27
C GLN A 9 22.15 -10.67 16.68
N ILE A 10 22.38 -11.42 15.61
CA ILE A 10 23.67 -11.45 14.90
C ILE A 10 23.96 -10.10 14.23
N LEU A 11 22.93 -9.42 13.73
CA LEU A 11 23.05 -8.08 13.16
C LEU A 11 22.83 -6.95 14.19
N ASP A 12 22.69 -7.28 15.48
CA ASP A 12 22.45 -6.31 16.57
C ASP A 12 21.35 -5.28 16.27
N ILE A 13 20.22 -5.78 15.74
CA ILE A 13 19.04 -4.99 15.36
C ILE A 13 17.78 -5.60 15.96
N PRO A 14 16.70 -4.80 16.15
CA PRO A 14 15.43 -5.35 16.62
C PRO A 14 14.73 -6.18 15.52
N GLU A 15 13.84 -7.09 15.92
CA GLU A 15 13.13 -7.99 15.00
C GLU A 15 12.15 -7.28 14.06
N ASP A 16 11.68 -6.08 14.46
CA ASP A 16 10.86 -5.17 13.65
C ASP A 16 11.69 -4.21 12.78
N ALA A 17 13.02 -4.37 12.75
CA ALA A 17 13.91 -3.51 11.97
C ALA A 17 13.50 -3.46 10.49
N LEU A 18 13.46 -2.25 9.94
CA LEU A 18 13.21 -2.04 8.52
C LEU A 18 14.38 -2.55 7.68
N LEU A 19 14.13 -2.89 6.41
CA LEU A 19 15.17 -3.37 5.49
C LEU A 19 16.37 -2.41 5.40
N LYS A 20 16.12 -1.10 5.50
CA LYS A 20 17.17 -0.08 5.50
C LYS A 20 18.08 -0.18 6.73
N GLU A 21 17.53 -0.55 7.89
CA GLU A 21 18.26 -0.71 9.14
C GLU A 21 19.12 -1.98 9.11
N VAL A 22 18.59 -3.07 8.53
CA VAL A 22 19.35 -4.31 8.23
C VAL A 22 20.59 -4.01 7.38
N GLN A 23 20.43 -3.20 6.32
CA GLN A 23 21.53 -2.81 5.43
C GLN A 23 22.55 -1.87 6.09
N VAL A 24 22.11 -1.01 7.01
CA VAL A 24 23.01 -0.11 7.74
C VAL A 24 23.82 -0.90 8.77
N ALA A 25 23.18 -1.80 9.51
CA ALA A 25 23.85 -2.68 10.47
C ALA A 25 24.89 -3.56 9.77
N TRP A 26 24.54 -4.23 8.67
CA TRP A 26 25.49 -5.05 7.91
C TRP A 26 26.70 -4.24 7.43
N ARG A 27 26.50 -3.04 6.86
CA ARG A 27 27.61 -2.18 6.41
C ARG A 27 28.53 -1.75 7.56
N LYS A 28 27.96 -1.48 8.74
CA LYS A 28 28.74 -1.16 9.95
C LYS A 28 29.61 -2.35 10.34
N PHE A 29 29.04 -3.56 10.40
CA PHE A 29 29.76 -4.78 10.75
C PHE A 29 30.84 -5.16 9.74
N VAL A 30 30.59 -4.99 8.44
CA VAL A 30 31.59 -5.24 7.39
C VAL A 30 32.81 -4.34 7.57
N LYS A 31 32.59 -3.07 7.88
CA LYS A 31 33.66 -2.09 8.10
C LYS A 31 34.49 -2.41 9.35
N GLU A 32 33.85 -2.89 10.41
CA GLU A 32 34.50 -3.23 11.68
C GLU A 32 35.29 -4.54 11.62
N ASN A 33 34.91 -5.47 10.74
CA ASN A 33 35.51 -6.81 10.65
C ASN A 33 36.34 -7.03 9.37
N HIS A 34 36.65 -5.98 8.60
CA HIS A 34 37.46 -6.07 7.38
C HIS A 34 38.93 -6.40 7.72
N GLU A 35 39.58 -7.26 6.91
CA GLU A 35 40.96 -7.71 7.16
C GLU A 35 41.99 -6.57 7.17
N ASP A 36 41.68 -5.45 6.52
CA ASP A 36 42.49 -4.22 6.51
C ASP A 36 42.43 -3.44 7.83
N VAL A 37 41.41 -3.67 8.66
CA VAL A 37 41.15 -2.93 9.92
C VAL A 37 41.45 -3.79 11.14
N VAL A 38 41.39 -5.13 11.00
CA VAL A 38 41.55 -6.08 12.12
C VAL A 38 43.01 -6.55 12.25
N PRO A 39 43.60 -6.57 13.47
CA PRO A 39 44.93 -7.11 13.71
C PRO A 39 45.09 -8.56 13.24
N GLN A 40 46.29 -8.92 12.78
CA GLN A 40 46.57 -10.26 12.22
C GLN A 40 46.17 -11.43 13.16
N GLN A 41 46.29 -11.23 14.47
CA GLN A 41 45.95 -12.22 15.49
C GLN A 41 44.43 -12.45 15.63
N GLU A 42 43.61 -11.47 15.21
CA GLU A 42 42.14 -11.50 15.31
C GLU A 42 41.45 -11.81 13.99
N ARG A 43 42.19 -11.89 12.87
CA ARG A 43 41.64 -12.12 11.52
C ARG A 43 40.79 -13.39 11.43
N GLN A 44 41.21 -14.46 12.09
CA GLN A 44 40.45 -15.71 12.08
C GLN A 44 39.09 -15.54 12.77
N ALA A 45 39.05 -14.87 13.93
CA ALA A 45 37.82 -14.58 14.64
C ALA A 45 36.92 -13.57 13.87
N ALA A 46 37.52 -12.58 13.21
CA ALA A 46 36.79 -11.64 12.35
C ALA A 46 36.17 -12.34 11.14
N LYS A 47 36.85 -13.32 10.55
CA LYS A 47 36.33 -14.14 9.45
C LYS A 47 35.13 -14.97 9.86
N GLU A 48 35.17 -15.58 11.05
CA GLU A 48 34.04 -16.33 11.61
C GLU A 48 32.84 -15.42 11.92
N ARG A 49 33.08 -14.22 12.49
CA ARG A 49 32.02 -13.22 12.71
C ARG A 49 31.42 -12.76 11.38
N MET A 50 32.26 -12.46 10.39
CA MET A 50 31.85 -12.04 9.05
C MET A 50 30.98 -13.09 8.37
N PHE A 51 31.32 -14.38 8.51
CA PHE A 51 30.50 -15.48 8.00
C PHE A 51 29.08 -15.44 8.59
N ARG A 52 28.96 -15.31 9.91
CA ARG A 52 27.64 -15.22 10.59
C ARG A 52 26.83 -14.00 10.16
N ILE A 53 27.49 -12.84 10.06
CA ILE A 53 26.87 -11.58 9.63
C ILE A 53 26.38 -11.67 8.18
N ASN A 54 27.15 -12.28 7.29
CA ASN A 54 26.75 -12.46 5.90
C ASN A 54 25.60 -13.45 5.74
N GLU A 55 25.59 -14.54 6.51
CA GLU A 55 24.46 -15.47 6.53
C GLU A 55 23.18 -14.79 7.04
N ALA A 56 23.26 -14.03 8.14
CA ALA A 56 22.12 -13.28 8.66
C ALA A 56 21.62 -12.22 7.66
N TYR A 57 22.53 -11.47 7.04
CA TYR A 57 22.18 -10.48 6.03
C TYR A 57 21.58 -11.11 4.77
N ALA A 58 22.11 -12.23 4.28
CA ALA A 58 21.60 -12.93 3.10
C ALA A 58 20.16 -13.43 3.25
N VAL A 59 19.69 -13.57 4.49
CA VAL A 59 18.31 -13.93 4.80
C VAL A 59 17.46 -12.70 5.09
N LEU A 60 17.89 -11.80 5.99
CA LEU A 60 17.09 -10.64 6.41
C LEU A 60 17.00 -9.51 5.36
N SER A 61 17.89 -9.50 4.36
CA SER A 61 17.88 -8.50 3.27
C SER A 61 16.91 -8.81 2.13
N HIS A 62 16.34 -10.02 2.09
CA HIS A 62 15.37 -10.44 1.09
C HIS A 62 14.03 -10.70 1.75
N GLU A 63 12.98 -10.02 1.28
CA GLU A 63 11.65 -10.07 1.88
C GLU A 63 11.09 -11.49 2.00
N GLU A 64 11.17 -12.29 0.93
CA GLU A 64 10.69 -13.68 0.91
C GLU A 64 11.49 -14.58 1.88
N LYS A 65 12.82 -14.47 1.89
CA LYS A 65 13.67 -15.26 2.80
C LYS A 65 13.55 -14.83 4.25
N ARG A 66 13.35 -13.53 4.49
CA ARG A 66 13.05 -12.98 5.82
C ARG A 66 11.71 -13.50 6.29
N ALA A 67 10.70 -13.50 5.44
CA ALA A 67 9.40 -14.08 5.74
C ALA A 67 9.53 -15.59 6.03
N ASP A 68 10.26 -16.36 5.21
CA ASP A 68 10.50 -17.79 5.45
C ASP A 68 11.29 -18.05 6.73
N TYR A 69 12.30 -17.23 7.00
CA TYR A 69 13.09 -17.30 8.23
C TYR A 69 12.27 -16.94 9.45
N ASP A 70 11.48 -15.86 9.36
CA ASP A 70 10.58 -15.45 10.42
C ASP A 70 9.55 -16.56 10.62
N ASN A 71 8.94 -17.10 9.57
CA ASN A 71 8.00 -18.23 9.65
C ASN A 71 8.62 -19.50 10.26
N ALA A 72 9.87 -19.81 9.93
CA ALA A 72 10.62 -20.95 10.47
C ALA A 72 11.09 -20.71 11.91
N TYR A 73 11.50 -19.48 12.25
CA TYR A 73 11.89 -19.05 13.59
C TYR A 73 10.66 -18.93 14.50
N MET A 74 9.51 -18.58 13.92
CA MET A 74 8.22 -18.57 14.58
C MET A 74 7.92 -19.96 15.14
N LEU A 75 8.35 -21.05 14.47
CA LEU A 75 8.19 -22.44 14.94
C LEU A 75 8.82 -22.75 16.30
N ASN A 76 9.72 -21.91 16.82
CA ASN A 76 10.52 -22.21 18.00
C ASN A 76 10.36 -21.25 19.22
N GLY A 77 9.28 -20.43 19.29
CA GLY A 77 8.69 -20.02 20.58
C GLY A 77 9.17 -18.72 21.26
N GLY A 78 8.79 -17.56 20.72
CA GLY A 78 8.82 -16.26 21.43
C GLY A 78 7.42 -15.82 21.90
N SER A 79 7.31 -15.15 23.06
CA SER A 79 6.04 -14.79 23.72
C SER A 79 5.02 -13.96 22.90
N LYS A 80 5.42 -13.28 21.81
CA LYS A 80 4.50 -12.64 20.85
C LYS A 80 4.10 -13.57 19.69
N ILE A 81 4.92 -14.57 19.39
CA ILE A 81 4.73 -15.55 18.32
C ILE A 81 3.71 -16.62 18.74
N GLU A 82 3.78 -17.11 19.98
CA GLU A 82 2.78 -18.05 20.51
C GLU A 82 1.38 -17.41 20.51
N LEU A 83 1.31 -16.09 20.76
CA LEU A 83 0.09 -15.33 20.63
C LEU A 83 -0.43 -15.31 19.18
N VAL A 84 0.42 -15.00 18.20
CA VAL A 84 0.03 -15.03 16.78
C VAL A 84 -0.40 -16.43 16.35
N ARG A 85 0.32 -17.50 16.73
CA ARG A 85 -0.05 -18.90 16.45
C ARG A 85 -1.35 -19.33 17.09
N SER A 86 -1.58 -18.90 18.32
CA SER A 86 -2.84 -19.13 19.03
C SER A 86 -3.98 -18.46 18.27
N ARG A 87 -3.78 -17.22 17.79
CA ARG A 87 -4.76 -16.52 16.95
C ARG A 87 -4.97 -17.20 15.60
N VAL A 88 -3.92 -17.69 14.94
CA VAL A 88 -4.02 -18.42 13.66
C VAL A 88 -4.77 -19.75 13.84
N ARG A 89 -4.46 -20.53 14.89
CA ARG A 89 -5.22 -21.75 15.23
C ARG A 89 -6.68 -21.43 15.47
N LYS A 90 -6.94 -20.41 16.30
CA LYS A 90 -8.29 -19.94 16.59
C LYS A 90 -9.03 -19.48 15.33
N ALA A 91 -8.36 -18.78 14.41
CA ALA A 91 -8.95 -18.37 13.13
C ALA A 91 -9.32 -19.58 12.26
N LYS A 92 -8.45 -20.59 12.17
CA LYS A 92 -8.75 -21.85 11.47
C LYS A 92 -9.96 -22.57 12.09
N ASP A 93 -10.04 -22.62 13.41
CA ASP A 93 -11.18 -23.22 14.11
C ASP A 93 -12.48 -22.44 13.87
N ILE A 94 -12.42 -21.10 13.87
CA ILE A 94 -13.55 -20.22 13.54
C ILE A 94 -14.02 -20.48 12.11
N MET A 95 -13.10 -20.62 11.16
CA MET A 95 -13.43 -20.84 9.75
C MET A 95 -14.12 -22.19 9.48
N LEU A 96 -13.96 -23.18 10.36
CA LEU A 96 -14.60 -24.49 10.26
C LEU A 96 -15.99 -24.56 10.92
N ARG A 97 -16.39 -23.52 11.65
CA ARG A 97 -17.67 -23.49 12.37
C ARG A 97 -18.84 -23.10 11.45
N ASP A 98 -20.05 -23.38 11.95
CA ASP A 98 -21.28 -22.88 11.34
C ASP A 98 -21.25 -21.35 11.24
N ARG A 99 -21.39 -20.85 10.01
CA ARG A 99 -21.31 -19.43 9.66
C ARG A 99 -22.40 -18.59 10.35
N SER A 100 -23.55 -19.20 10.66
CA SER A 100 -24.64 -18.53 11.38
C SER A 100 -24.26 -18.14 12.81
N LEU A 101 -23.27 -18.82 13.41
CA LEU A 101 -22.84 -18.62 14.79
C LEU A 101 -21.61 -17.71 14.94
N ILE A 102 -21.08 -17.17 13.83
CA ILE A 102 -19.87 -16.35 13.84
C ILE A 102 -20.15 -14.97 14.44
N THR A 103 -19.34 -14.57 15.41
CA THR A 103 -19.47 -13.29 16.11
C THR A 103 -18.67 -12.18 15.42
N ARG A 104 -18.94 -10.92 15.79
CA ARG A 104 -18.22 -9.74 15.25
C ARG A 104 -16.76 -9.73 15.71
N GLU A 105 -16.51 -10.20 16.92
CA GLU A 105 -15.22 -10.30 17.58
C GLU A 105 -14.35 -11.35 16.88
N GLU A 106 -14.94 -12.45 16.42
CA GLU A 106 -14.28 -13.48 15.63
C GLU A 106 -13.92 -12.98 14.23
N MET A 107 -14.80 -12.20 13.60
CA MET A 107 -14.48 -11.55 12.31
C MET A 107 -13.30 -10.58 12.46
N LYS A 108 -13.34 -9.70 13.47
CA LYS A 108 -12.25 -8.76 13.78
C LYS A 108 -10.93 -9.48 14.10
N LEU A 109 -10.99 -10.64 14.74
CA LEU A 109 -9.80 -11.45 15.02
C LEU A 109 -9.14 -11.87 13.71
N ILE A 110 -9.92 -12.35 12.75
CA ILE A 110 -9.42 -12.80 11.44
C ILE A 110 -8.86 -11.62 10.65
N GLU A 111 -9.59 -10.49 10.61
CA GLU A 111 -9.11 -9.23 10.03
C GLU A 111 -7.75 -8.82 10.62
N SER A 112 -7.60 -8.86 11.95
CA SER A 112 -6.38 -8.44 12.64
C SER A 112 -5.13 -9.30 12.38
N ILE A 113 -5.30 -10.49 11.80
CA ILE A 113 -4.19 -11.40 11.53
C ILE A 113 -3.93 -11.63 10.04
N ILE A 114 -4.80 -11.14 9.14
CA ILE A 114 -4.82 -11.55 7.73
C ILE A 114 -3.50 -11.24 7.01
N ASP A 115 -2.89 -10.10 7.29
CA ASP A 115 -1.63 -9.65 6.70
C ASP A 115 -0.42 -10.51 7.14
N TYR A 116 -0.56 -11.27 8.23
CA TYR A 116 0.46 -12.17 8.73
C TYR A 116 0.30 -13.62 8.23
N LEU A 117 -0.73 -13.89 7.42
CA LEU A 117 -1.01 -15.22 6.88
C LEU A 117 -0.31 -15.41 5.53
N ASP A 118 0.02 -16.66 5.23
CA ASP A 118 0.47 -17.02 3.89
C ASP A 118 -0.66 -16.80 2.85
N ARG A 119 -0.27 -16.55 1.59
CA ARG A 119 -1.21 -16.22 0.49
C ARG A 119 -2.35 -17.23 0.35
N SER A 120 -2.07 -18.52 0.49
CA SER A 120 -3.10 -19.57 0.36
C SER A 120 -4.12 -19.53 1.50
N THR A 121 -3.70 -19.11 2.69
CA THR A 121 -4.58 -18.92 3.83
C THR A 121 -5.35 -17.62 3.72
N GLN A 122 -4.73 -16.53 3.25
CA GLN A 122 -5.43 -15.27 2.94
C GLN A 122 -6.58 -15.50 1.95
N GLU A 123 -6.32 -16.20 0.83
CA GLU A 123 -7.34 -16.55 -0.17
C GLU A 123 -8.52 -17.32 0.46
N ARG A 124 -8.24 -18.28 1.33
CA ARG A 124 -9.27 -19.02 2.07
C ARG A 124 -10.03 -18.13 3.05
N CYS A 125 -9.37 -17.20 3.72
CA CYS A 125 -10.02 -16.22 4.60
C CYS A 125 -10.97 -15.31 3.80
N PHE A 126 -10.53 -14.78 2.67
CA PHE A 126 -11.37 -13.92 1.82
C PHE A 126 -12.56 -14.70 1.23
N ALA A 127 -12.35 -15.94 0.78
CA ALA A 127 -13.44 -16.82 0.33
C ALA A 127 -14.45 -17.10 1.46
N TRP A 128 -13.96 -17.40 2.66
CA TRP A 128 -14.82 -17.60 3.84
C TRP A 128 -15.60 -16.33 4.23
N MET A 129 -14.97 -15.16 4.19
CA MET A 129 -15.66 -13.88 4.41
C MET A 129 -16.72 -13.61 3.34
N THR A 130 -16.44 -14.04 2.10
CA THR A 130 -17.39 -13.95 0.99
C THR A 130 -18.64 -14.76 1.28
N ASP A 131 -18.49 -15.99 1.78
CA ASP A 131 -19.61 -16.84 2.16
C ASP A 131 -20.42 -16.24 3.31
N ILE A 132 -19.74 -15.71 4.34
CA ILE A 132 -20.41 -15.04 5.46
C ILE A 132 -21.21 -13.84 4.96
N LEU A 133 -20.65 -13.03 4.07
CA LEU A 133 -21.33 -11.88 3.52
C LEU A 133 -22.60 -12.28 2.75
N CYS A 134 -22.57 -13.42 2.04
CA CYS A 134 -23.73 -13.93 1.33
C CYS A 134 -24.86 -14.35 2.27
N GLU A 135 -24.53 -14.97 3.41
CA GLU A 135 -25.52 -15.42 4.39
C GLU A 135 -25.97 -14.31 5.35
N ARG A 136 -25.06 -13.38 5.66
CA ARG A 136 -25.20 -12.38 6.75
C ARG A 136 -24.69 -10.99 6.33
N PRO A 137 -25.42 -10.26 5.47
CA PRO A 137 -25.00 -8.95 4.98
C PRO A 137 -24.79 -7.89 6.08
N GLU A 138 -25.39 -8.05 7.26
CA GLU A 138 -25.18 -7.15 8.40
C GLU A 138 -23.73 -7.17 8.93
N MET A 139 -22.95 -8.21 8.57
CA MET A 139 -21.53 -8.34 8.91
C MET A 139 -20.61 -7.56 7.97
N ALA A 140 -21.12 -7.02 6.86
CA ALA A 140 -20.35 -6.34 5.82
C ALA A 140 -19.38 -5.27 6.35
N LYS A 141 -19.77 -4.52 7.38
CA LYS A 141 -18.92 -3.48 8.00
C LYS A 141 -17.59 -3.98 8.56
N HIS A 142 -17.48 -5.28 8.84
CA HIS A 142 -16.27 -5.95 9.35
C HIS A 142 -15.45 -6.61 8.24
N VAL A 143 -15.92 -6.51 7.00
CA VAL A 143 -15.33 -7.16 5.82
C VAL A 143 -14.76 -6.12 4.85
N VAL A 144 -15.22 -4.87 4.92
CA VAL A 144 -14.79 -3.78 4.01
C VAL A 144 -13.27 -3.62 3.96
N THR A 145 -12.59 -3.61 5.11
CA THR A 145 -11.13 -3.46 5.13
C THR A 145 -10.46 -4.65 4.48
N SER A 146 -10.83 -5.88 4.85
CA SER A 146 -10.30 -7.08 4.21
C SER A 146 -10.57 -7.14 2.70
N ALA A 147 -11.71 -6.62 2.23
CA ALA A 147 -12.02 -6.51 0.80
C ALA A 147 -11.12 -5.51 0.07
N PHE A 148 -10.63 -4.47 0.76
CA PHE A 148 -9.65 -3.53 0.22
C PHE A 148 -8.24 -4.13 0.26
N ASP A 149 -7.85 -4.74 1.39
CA ASP A 149 -6.56 -5.44 1.54
C ASP A 149 -6.36 -6.48 0.45
N GLU A 150 -7.41 -7.25 0.14
CA GLU A 150 -7.44 -8.19 -0.99
C GLU A 150 -6.99 -7.55 -2.32
N GLN A 151 -7.51 -6.35 -2.62
CA GLN A 151 -7.18 -5.63 -3.85
C GLN A 151 -5.77 -5.04 -3.81
N LEU A 152 -5.34 -4.53 -2.65
CA LEU A 152 -3.98 -4.01 -2.46
C LEU A 152 -2.95 -5.14 -2.66
N LEU A 153 -3.20 -6.30 -2.06
CA LEU A 153 -2.34 -7.49 -2.14
C LEU A 153 -2.37 -8.16 -3.52
N GLY A 154 -3.35 -7.84 -4.38
CA GLY A 154 -3.51 -8.47 -5.69
C GLY A 154 -3.86 -9.95 -5.58
N VAL A 155 -4.59 -10.30 -4.54
CA VAL A 155 -5.13 -11.65 -4.33
C VAL A 155 -6.35 -11.82 -5.23
N ASN A 156 -6.48 -13.00 -5.84
CA ASN A 156 -7.59 -13.28 -6.74
C ASN A 156 -8.76 -13.83 -5.92
N SER A 157 -9.62 -12.94 -5.41
CA SER A 157 -10.87 -13.32 -4.76
C SER A 157 -12.04 -12.48 -5.30
N HIS A 158 -13.24 -12.74 -4.79
CA HIS A 158 -14.47 -12.05 -5.17
C HIS A 158 -15.08 -11.26 -4.00
N LEU A 159 -14.29 -11.00 -2.94
CA LEU A 159 -14.82 -10.40 -1.72
C LEU A 159 -15.30 -8.97 -1.96
N LEU A 160 -14.50 -8.14 -2.62
CA LEU A 160 -14.93 -6.79 -3.01
C LEU A 160 -16.15 -6.81 -3.93
N ASP A 161 -16.17 -7.71 -4.93
CA ASP A 161 -17.29 -7.86 -5.86
C ASP A 161 -18.59 -8.14 -5.11
N ARG A 162 -18.55 -9.10 -4.19
CA ARG A 162 -19.70 -9.50 -3.37
C ARG A 162 -20.12 -8.40 -2.40
N LEU A 163 -19.16 -7.65 -1.86
CA LEU A 163 -19.45 -6.49 -1.01
C LEU A 163 -20.20 -5.39 -1.75
N LEU A 164 -19.79 -5.09 -2.99
CA LEU A 164 -20.49 -4.13 -3.85
C LEU A 164 -21.91 -4.60 -4.20
N GLU A 165 -22.10 -5.90 -4.46
CA GLU A 165 -23.40 -6.47 -4.80
C GLU A 165 -24.38 -6.52 -3.62
N LYS A 166 -23.89 -6.91 -2.44
CA LYS A 166 -24.75 -7.26 -1.29
C LYS A 166 -24.89 -6.13 -0.27
N ALA A 167 -23.83 -5.37 -0.05
CA ALA A 167 -23.78 -4.39 1.03
C ALA A 167 -22.92 -3.17 0.69
N PRO A 168 -23.20 -2.45 -0.42
CA PRO A 168 -22.44 -1.25 -0.78
C PRO A 168 -22.58 -0.15 0.29
N TYR A 169 -23.68 -0.15 1.06
CA TYR A 169 -23.90 0.75 2.20
C TYR A 169 -22.82 0.63 3.29
N ALA A 170 -22.11 -0.50 3.36
CA ALA A 170 -21.08 -0.72 4.37
C ALA A 170 -19.79 0.08 4.07
N MET A 171 -19.58 0.52 2.82
CA MET A 171 -18.40 1.28 2.42
C MET A 171 -18.55 2.74 2.83
N THR A 172 -18.07 3.11 4.01
CA THR A 172 -18.14 4.50 4.46
C THR A 172 -17.06 5.36 3.79
N TRP A 173 -17.20 6.68 3.87
CA TRP A 173 -16.19 7.60 3.32
C TRP A 173 -14.84 7.39 4.00
N GLU A 174 -14.80 7.09 5.32
CA GLU A 174 -13.55 6.86 6.06
C GLU A 174 -12.79 5.67 5.47
N LYS A 175 -13.52 4.59 5.14
CA LYS A 175 -12.92 3.38 4.57
C LYS A 175 -12.38 3.64 3.16
N ILE A 176 -13.15 4.35 2.34
CA ILE A 176 -12.74 4.72 0.97
C ILE A 176 -11.52 5.64 1.00
N TYR A 177 -11.50 6.61 1.93
CA TYR A 177 -10.37 7.52 2.12
C TYR A 177 -9.10 6.74 2.48
N LEU A 178 -9.17 5.86 3.48
CA LEU A 178 -8.02 5.04 3.89
C LEU A 178 -7.49 4.18 2.74
N TYR A 179 -8.38 3.54 1.97
CA TYR A 179 -7.99 2.76 0.80
C TYR A 179 -7.30 3.63 -0.26
N GLY A 180 -7.80 4.85 -0.52
CA GLY A 180 -7.15 5.83 -1.40
C GLY A 180 -5.74 6.20 -0.96
N GLU A 181 -5.53 6.39 0.34
CA GLU A 181 -4.21 6.67 0.93
C GLU A 181 -3.25 5.47 0.78
N GLU A 182 -3.74 4.24 0.93
CA GLU A 182 -2.95 3.03 0.79
C GLU A 182 -2.49 2.81 -0.67
N ILE A 183 -3.33 3.17 -1.65
CA ILE A 183 -2.98 3.10 -3.08
C ILE A 183 -1.75 3.95 -3.42
N LEU A 184 -1.52 5.06 -2.71
CA LEU A 184 -0.33 5.91 -2.93
C LEU A 184 0.97 5.14 -2.68
N GLY A 185 0.97 4.28 -1.66
CA GLY A 185 2.11 3.47 -1.24
C GLY A 185 2.38 2.26 -2.13
N ILE A 186 1.43 1.88 -3.00
CA ILE A 186 1.60 0.72 -3.89
C ILE A 186 2.71 0.96 -4.91
N ALA A 187 3.57 -0.04 -5.11
CA ALA A 187 4.56 -0.03 -6.18
C ALA A 187 3.97 -0.53 -7.51
N GLY A 188 4.40 0.09 -8.61
CA GLY A 188 4.02 -0.30 -9.98
C GLY A 188 2.76 0.39 -10.49
N LYS A 189 2.83 0.92 -11.72
CA LYS A 189 1.74 1.64 -12.40
C LYS A 189 0.49 0.77 -12.53
N GLU A 190 0.65 -0.48 -12.99
CA GLU A 190 -0.46 -1.42 -13.21
C GLU A 190 -1.24 -1.73 -11.91
N ASN A 191 -0.51 -1.91 -10.80
CA ASN A 191 -1.16 -2.16 -9.51
C ASN A 191 -1.94 -0.94 -9.02
N LYS A 192 -1.39 0.28 -9.17
CA LYS A 192 -2.11 1.50 -8.83
C LYS A 192 -3.37 1.67 -9.70
N GLU A 193 -3.24 1.48 -11.00
CA GLU A 193 -4.37 1.56 -11.94
C GLU A 193 -5.46 0.55 -11.61
N ARG A 194 -5.11 -0.69 -11.28
CA ARG A 194 -6.07 -1.70 -10.81
C ARG A 194 -6.86 -1.19 -9.62
N ASN A 195 -6.19 -0.65 -8.59
CA ASN A 195 -6.86 -0.21 -7.38
C ASN A 195 -7.70 1.07 -7.58
N TYR A 196 -7.23 2.03 -8.39
CA TYR A 196 -8.05 3.18 -8.79
C TYR A 196 -9.27 2.78 -9.61
N ASN A 197 -9.17 1.74 -10.46
CA ASN A 197 -10.33 1.16 -11.13
C ASN A 197 -11.33 0.56 -10.12
N GLN A 198 -10.87 0.00 -9.00
CA GLN A 198 -11.77 -0.43 -7.93
C GLN A 198 -12.49 0.75 -7.27
N LEU A 199 -11.80 1.88 -7.04
CA LEU A 199 -12.45 3.12 -6.58
C LEU A 199 -13.52 3.60 -7.56
N ALA A 200 -13.28 3.51 -8.87
CA ALA A 200 -14.28 3.83 -9.89
C ALA A 200 -15.52 2.92 -9.77
N ARG A 201 -15.33 1.62 -9.52
CA ARG A 201 -16.43 0.67 -9.30
C ARG A 201 -17.21 0.98 -8.02
N ILE A 202 -16.52 1.37 -6.94
CA ILE A 202 -17.16 1.79 -5.69
C ILE A 202 -18.01 3.04 -5.94
N LEU A 203 -17.48 4.03 -6.65
CA LEU A 203 -18.22 5.24 -7.01
C LEU A 203 -19.54 4.92 -7.75
N CYS A 204 -19.53 3.95 -8.67
CA CYS A 204 -20.76 3.51 -9.35
C CYS A 204 -21.84 2.98 -8.39
N HIS A 205 -21.45 2.38 -7.25
CA HIS A 205 -22.38 1.82 -6.27
C HIS A 205 -22.71 2.81 -5.13
N ARG A 206 -21.86 3.82 -4.90
CA ARG A 206 -21.95 4.79 -3.80
C ARG A 206 -21.85 6.22 -4.31
N LEU A 207 -22.76 6.59 -5.20
CA LEU A 207 -22.87 7.96 -5.73
C LEU A 207 -23.15 9.01 -4.65
N ASP A 208 -23.76 8.63 -3.54
CA ASP A 208 -23.93 9.49 -2.36
C ASP A 208 -22.61 9.97 -1.76
N LEU A 209 -21.50 9.27 -2.06
CA LEU A 209 -20.15 9.61 -1.61
C LEU A 209 -19.31 10.30 -2.71
N ALA A 210 -19.88 10.63 -3.87
CA ALA A 210 -19.12 11.09 -5.05
C ALA A 210 -18.18 12.27 -4.77
N LYS A 211 -18.57 13.21 -3.90
CA LYS A 211 -17.71 14.33 -3.47
C LYS A 211 -16.34 13.92 -2.94
N HIS A 212 -16.26 12.73 -2.31
CA HIS A 212 -15.03 12.22 -1.72
C HIS A 212 -14.08 11.58 -2.76
N PHE A 213 -14.53 11.40 -4.01
CA PHE A 213 -13.71 10.84 -5.09
C PHE A 213 -13.02 11.91 -5.95
N VAL A 214 -13.34 13.20 -5.76
CA VAL A 214 -12.73 14.29 -6.53
C VAL A 214 -11.21 14.31 -6.36
N TYR A 215 -10.73 14.44 -5.11
CA TYR A 215 -9.30 14.45 -4.83
C TYR A 215 -8.57 13.16 -5.27
N PRO A 216 -9.07 11.94 -4.94
CA PRO A 216 -8.48 10.71 -5.46
C PRO A 216 -8.39 10.65 -6.98
N SER A 217 -9.41 11.14 -7.71
CA SER A 217 -9.39 11.16 -9.17
C SER A 217 -8.35 12.11 -9.75
N PHE A 218 -8.09 13.24 -9.09
CA PHE A 218 -7.05 14.17 -9.49
C PHE A 218 -5.66 13.66 -9.16
N GLN A 219 -5.51 13.02 -8.01
CA GLN A 219 -4.27 12.38 -7.58
C GLN A 219 -3.87 11.24 -8.52
N GLU A 220 -4.82 10.41 -8.93
CA GLU A 220 -4.64 9.38 -9.95
C GLU A 220 -4.03 9.97 -11.23
N GLN A 221 -4.66 11.01 -11.78
CA GLN A 221 -4.22 11.64 -13.03
C GLN A 221 -2.85 12.32 -12.89
N ALA A 222 -2.63 13.00 -11.76
CA ALA A 222 -1.34 13.63 -11.44
C ALA A 222 -0.23 12.60 -11.26
N SER A 223 -0.55 11.37 -10.86
CA SER A 223 0.41 10.26 -10.77
C SER A 223 0.73 9.58 -12.10
N GLY A 224 -0.01 9.89 -13.17
CA GLY A 224 0.14 9.28 -14.49
C GLY A 224 -0.48 7.88 -14.60
N CYS A 225 -1.39 7.55 -13.68
CA CYS A 225 -2.23 6.36 -13.76
C CYS A 225 -3.37 6.60 -14.75
N GLU A 226 -3.56 5.68 -15.68
CA GLU A 226 -4.58 5.72 -16.73
C GLU A 226 -5.81 4.90 -16.34
N SER A 227 -6.30 5.08 -15.10
CA SER A 227 -7.50 4.37 -14.66
C SER A 227 -8.78 5.04 -15.18
N CYS A 228 -9.91 4.43 -14.88
CA CYS A 228 -11.23 4.95 -15.23
C CYS A 228 -11.87 5.81 -14.14
N LEU A 229 -11.18 6.13 -13.03
CA LEU A 229 -11.80 6.85 -11.91
C LEU A 229 -12.21 8.29 -12.25
N LEU A 230 -11.30 9.16 -12.74
CA LEU A 230 -11.71 10.48 -13.22
C LEU A 230 -12.79 10.41 -14.32
N PRO A 231 -12.65 9.61 -15.39
CA PRO A 231 -13.71 9.46 -16.39
C PRO A 231 -15.08 9.06 -15.81
N THR A 232 -15.09 8.16 -14.81
CA THR A 232 -16.32 7.71 -14.15
C THR A 232 -16.94 8.85 -13.33
N LEU A 233 -16.12 9.62 -12.59
CA LEU A 233 -16.59 10.78 -11.84
C LEU A 233 -17.20 11.84 -12.76
N LEU A 234 -16.52 12.17 -13.87
CA LEU A 234 -17.03 13.14 -14.84
C LEU A 234 -18.35 12.69 -15.50
N LYS A 235 -18.54 11.38 -15.67
CA LYS A 235 -19.76 10.82 -16.24
C LYS A 235 -20.92 10.82 -15.25
N LEU A 236 -20.67 10.45 -13.99
CA LEU A 236 -21.74 10.18 -13.02
C LEU A 236 -22.05 11.36 -12.11
N ALA A 237 -21.04 12.14 -11.72
CA ALA A 237 -21.18 13.22 -10.75
C ALA A 237 -20.25 14.42 -11.06
N PRO A 238 -20.29 15.00 -12.28
CA PRO A 238 -19.43 16.12 -12.65
C PRO A 238 -19.65 17.36 -11.77
N ASN A 239 -20.84 17.50 -11.18
CA ASN A 239 -21.21 18.64 -10.32
C ASN A 239 -20.42 18.69 -9.00
N GLU A 240 -19.82 17.57 -8.57
CA GLU A 240 -19.00 17.51 -7.36
C GLU A 240 -17.64 18.21 -7.52
N ILE A 241 -17.20 18.44 -8.76
CA ILE A 241 -15.98 19.18 -9.05
C ILE A 241 -16.25 20.68 -8.91
N THR A 242 -15.94 21.27 -7.77
CA THR A 242 -16.10 22.72 -7.56
C THR A 242 -15.02 23.51 -8.30
N GLN A 243 -15.21 24.83 -8.39
CA GLN A 243 -14.18 25.73 -8.89
C GLN A 243 -12.88 25.64 -8.07
N ASP A 244 -12.99 25.45 -6.75
CA ASP A 244 -11.82 25.31 -5.88
C ASP A 244 -11.07 24.01 -6.16
N HIS A 245 -11.78 22.87 -6.27
CA HIS A 245 -11.18 21.60 -6.66
C HIS A 245 -10.43 21.74 -8.00
N PHE A 246 -11.07 22.36 -8.99
CA PHE A 246 -10.46 22.57 -10.30
C PHE A 246 -9.23 23.47 -10.23
N ASN A 247 -9.28 24.54 -9.45
CA ASN A 247 -8.14 25.44 -9.22
C ASN A 247 -6.95 24.69 -8.59
N ASP A 248 -7.19 23.86 -7.57
CA ASP A 248 -6.15 23.05 -6.92
C ASP A 248 -5.47 22.10 -7.91
N TYR A 249 -6.26 21.47 -8.78
CA TYR A 249 -5.75 20.60 -9.82
C TYR A 249 -4.88 21.36 -10.83
N ILE A 250 -5.35 22.53 -11.31
CA ILE A 250 -4.57 23.38 -12.21
C ILE A 250 -3.22 23.78 -11.60
N ASP A 251 -3.18 24.16 -10.31
CA ASP A 251 -1.92 24.50 -9.63
C ASP A 251 -0.98 23.30 -9.57
N THR A 252 -1.54 22.12 -9.28
CA THR A 252 -0.78 20.87 -9.27
C THR A 252 -0.13 20.63 -10.63
N VAL A 253 -0.88 20.78 -11.73
CA VAL A 253 -0.37 20.61 -13.10
C VAL A 253 0.67 21.67 -13.47
N HIS A 254 0.44 22.94 -13.12
CA HIS A 254 1.40 24.02 -13.37
C HIS A 254 2.70 23.83 -12.58
N SER A 255 2.64 23.24 -11.38
CA SER A 255 3.81 22.93 -10.57
C SER A 255 4.70 21.82 -11.17
N MET A 256 4.17 21.02 -12.12
CA MET A 256 4.93 19.96 -12.79
C MET A 256 5.99 20.55 -13.73
N ARG A 257 7.27 20.35 -13.39
CA ARG A 257 8.40 20.83 -14.19
C ARG A 257 8.42 20.19 -15.57
N TRP A 258 8.24 21.00 -16.61
CA TRP A 258 8.19 20.57 -18.01
C TRP A 258 9.37 19.71 -18.45
N ILE A 259 10.57 20.05 -17.99
CA ILE A 259 11.83 19.38 -18.39
C ILE A 259 11.89 17.92 -17.92
N VAL A 260 11.23 17.59 -16.80
CA VAL A 260 11.27 16.25 -16.19
C VAL A 260 9.98 15.48 -16.45
N TYR A 261 8.84 16.17 -16.51
CA TYR A 261 7.51 15.57 -16.54
C TYR A 261 6.67 16.00 -17.75
N GLY A 262 7.29 16.38 -18.87
CA GLY A 262 6.57 16.92 -20.04
C GLY A 262 5.44 16.02 -20.57
N GLN A 263 5.66 14.70 -20.64
CA GLN A 263 4.61 13.75 -21.03
C GLN A 263 3.46 13.71 -20.02
N LEU A 264 3.78 13.64 -18.72
CA LEU A 264 2.80 13.61 -17.65
C LEU A 264 2.00 14.92 -17.58
N ARG A 265 2.64 16.06 -17.79
CA ARG A 265 1.96 17.36 -17.87
C ARG A 265 1.02 17.42 -19.08
N SER A 266 1.45 16.93 -20.25
CA SER A 266 0.58 16.83 -21.43
C SER A 266 -0.65 15.94 -21.20
N TYR A 267 -0.46 14.82 -20.50
CA TYR A 267 -1.56 13.95 -20.06
C TYR A 267 -2.54 14.70 -19.15
N ASN A 268 -2.04 15.42 -18.15
CA ASN A 268 -2.87 16.18 -17.22
C ASN A 268 -3.59 17.37 -17.90
N GLU A 269 -2.99 18.00 -18.91
CA GLU A 269 -3.66 19.02 -19.74
C GLU A 269 -4.85 18.44 -20.53
N GLN A 270 -4.76 17.18 -20.98
CA GLN A 270 -5.92 16.50 -21.58
C GLN A 270 -7.03 16.26 -20.54
N ALA A 271 -6.67 15.87 -19.31
CA ALA A 271 -7.62 15.71 -18.23
C ALA A 271 -8.33 17.04 -17.89
N ILE A 272 -7.63 18.17 -17.91
CA ILE A 272 -8.23 19.51 -17.76
C ILE A 272 -9.30 19.76 -18.84
N ALA A 273 -9.01 19.42 -20.10
CA ALA A 273 -9.98 19.55 -21.18
C ALA A 273 -11.21 18.64 -20.99
N TRP A 274 -11.03 17.43 -20.45
CA TRP A 274 -12.14 16.53 -20.12
C TRP A 274 -13.02 17.12 -19.01
N ILE A 275 -12.42 17.68 -17.97
CA ILE A 275 -13.13 18.33 -16.86
C ILE A 275 -13.95 19.52 -17.39
N MET A 276 -13.35 20.42 -18.16
CA MET A 276 -14.04 21.58 -18.74
C MET A 276 -15.16 21.18 -19.71
N LYS A 277 -15.01 20.06 -20.43
CA LYS A 277 -16.08 19.53 -21.27
C LYS A 277 -17.27 19.03 -20.45
N ALA A 278 -17.03 18.39 -19.31
CA ALA A 278 -18.07 17.92 -18.41
C ALA A 278 -18.68 19.07 -17.57
N ARG A 279 -17.91 20.11 -17.29
CA ARG A 279 -18.25 21.27 -16.49
C ARG A 279 -17.85 22.58 -17.19
N PRO A 280 -18.63 22.99 -18.21
CA PRO A 280 -18.32 24.18 -19.02
C PRO A 280 -18.47 25.50 -18.26
N ASP A 281 -19.05 25.46 -17.06
CA ASP A 281 -19.16 26.59 -16.13
C ASP A 281 -17.86 26.87 -15.37
N LEU A 282 -16.92 25.93 -15.31
CA LEU A 282 -15.64 26.12 -14.63
C LEU A 282 -14.70 27.04 -15.43
N VAL A 283 -14.05 27.96 -14.73
CA VAL A 283 -13.13 28.93 -15.32
C VAL A 283 -11.70 28.48 -15.08
N ARG A 284 -10.92 28.31 -16.15
CA ARG A 284 -9.49 28.01 -16.06
C ARG A 284 -8.72 29.28 -15.68
N LYS A 285 -7.96 29.23 -14.58
CA LYS A 285 -7.03 30.31 -14.22
C LYS A 285 -5.82 30.37 -15.18
N PRO A 286 -5.28 31.57 -15.46
CA PRO A 286 -4.10 31.71 -16.30
C PRO A 286 -2.87 31.07 -15.65
N GLU A 287 -1.92 30.62 -16.48
CA GLU A 287 -0.61 30.17 -15.99
C GLU A 287 0.22 31.39 -15.57
N GLU A 288 0.56 31.48 -14.28
CA GLU A 288 1.50 32.47 -13.79
C GLU A 288 2.92 32.11 -14.29
N LYS A 289 3.34 32.74 -15.39
CA LYS A 289 4.73 32.60 -15.83
C LYS A 289 5.64 33.29 -14.81
N PRO A 290 6.68 32.61 -14.29
CA PRO A 290 7.65 33.29 -13.44
C PRO A 290 8.27 34.44 -14.23
N THR A 291 8.33 35.62 -13.63
CA THR A 291 8.98 36.79 -14.22
C THR A 291 10.41 36.42 -14.60
N PRO A 292 10.86 36.69 -15.84
CA PRO A 292 12.24 36.45 -16.23
C PRO A 292 13.14 37.18 -15.24
N LYS A 293 14.00 36.44 -14.52
CA LYS A 293 15.06 37.07 -13.74
C LYS A 293 16.02 37.70 -14.75
N GLU A 294 16.18 39.02 -14.71
CA GLU A 294 17.22 39.69 -15.47
C GLU A 294 18.56 39.04 -15.10
N LEU A 295 19.19 38.40 -16.09
CA LEU A 295 20.53 37.86 -15.91
C LEU A 295 21.48 39.04 -15.74
N PRO A 296 22.43 39.00 -14.78
CA PRO A 296 23.46 40.02 -14.71
C PRO A 296 24.17 40.09 -16.07
N LEU A 297 24.45 41.31 -16.52
CA LEU A 297 25.18 41.57 -17.76
C LEU A 297 26.41 40.66 -17.84
N PRO A 298 26.72 40.07 -19.00
CA PRO A 298 27.91 39.23 -19.14
C PRO A 298 29.11 40.00 -18.61
N LEU A 299 29.94 39.31 -17.81
CA LEU A 299 31.19 39.88 -17.30
C LEU A 299 31.93 40.48 -18.51
N ARG A 300 32.06 41.82 -18.53
CA ARG A 300 32.83 42.51 -19.56
C ARG A 300 34.24 41.93 -19.50
N SER A 301 34.67 41.37 -20.64
CA SER A 301 36.01 40.81 -20.88
C SER A 301 37.12 41.79 -20.52
#